data_AF-A0A834BYF8-F1
#
_entry.id   AF-A0A834BYF8-F1
#
_cell.length_a   1.000
_cell.length_b   1.000
_cell.length_c   1.000
_cell.angle_alpha   90.00
_cell.angle_beta   90.00
_cell.angle_gamma   90.00
#
_symmetry.space_group_name_H-M   'P 1'
#
loop_
_entity.id
_entity.type
_entity.pdbx_description
1 polymer ?
#
loop_
_entity_poly.entity_id
_entity_poly.type
_entity_poly.pdbx_seq_one_letter_code
_entity_poly.pdbx_strand_id
1 'polypeptide(L)'
;MGWEHRGRLQGLCGAPDAPHPQLKIPGGRGTVRDHSHSVLLHKDDKLTVTEAAPVNGNPAVLRFHYQLSERRAAFWDTALSADSLFLEIPAGPLVEGSKEGLTALLEFAEEKLQVNFVFLWFHKSREDRFSIIRTFHYIGFEMVKPGNPMVPARPDLAFMVYSLDNSSSDEE
;
A
#
# COMPACT_ATOMS: atom_id res chain seq x y z
N MET A 1 38.87 -64.40 7.07
CA MET A 1 39.33 -63.80 8.33
C MET A 1 40.69 -63.17 8.03
N GLY A 2 40.87 -61.88 8.26
CA GLY A 2 42.16 -61.22 8.08
C GLY A 2 42.17 -60.06 7.09
N TRP A 3 42.10 -58.86 7.66
CA TRP A 3 42.98 -57.69 7.47
C TRP A 3 43.64 -57.37 6.10
N GLU A 4 43.71 -56.05 5.89
CA GLU A 4 44.96 -55.31 5.56
C GLU A 4 45.15 -54.76 4.12
N HIS A 5 45.14 -53.43 4.06
CA HIS A 5 46.04 -52.51 3.34
C HIS A 5 46.78 -52.91 2.05
N ARG A 6 46.61 -52.08 1.00
CA ARG A 6 47.64 -51.50 0.09
C ARG A 6 46.94 -50.68 -1.01
N GLY A 7 47.45 -49.58 -1.56
CA GLY A 7 48.71 -48.82 -1.44
C GLY A 7 48.42 -47.34 -1.81
N ARG A 8 49.21 -46.36 -1.36
CA ARG A 8 50.48 -45.87 -1.95
C ARG A 8 50.38 -45.73 -3.48
N LEU A 9 50.48 -44.54 -4.06
CA LEU A 9 51.74 -43.83 -4.43
C LEU A 9 51.36 -42.42 -4.96
N GLN A 10 51.91 -41.34 -4.40
CA GLN A 10 53.09 -40.57 -4.84
C GLN A 10 52.81 -39.40 -5.80
N GLY A 11 53.47 -38.27 -5.52
CA GLY A 11 53.52 -37.05 -6.32
C GLY A 11 53.56 -35.82 -5.40
N LEU A 12 54.60 -35.64 -4.59
CA LEU A 12 55.83 -34.88 -4.88
C LEU A 12 55.61 -33.38 -5.13
N CYS A 13 56.19 -32.61 -4.19
CA CYS A 13 56.90 -31.33 -4.36
C CYS A 13 56.09 -30.02 -4.46
N GLY A 14 56.34 -29.14 -3.47
CA GLY A 14 56.18 -27.69 -3.58
C GLY A 14 55.62 -26.99 -2.34
N ALA A 15 56.47 -26.65 -1.37
CA ALA A 15 56.28 -25.47 -0.50
C ALA A 15 57.03 -24.28 -1.17
N PRO A 16 56.81 -22.97 -0.85
CA PRO A 16 56.17 -22.41 0.35
C PRO A 16 55.24 -21.17 0.15
N ASP A 17 54.51 -20.86 1.23
CA ASP A 17 54.11 -19.56 1.82
C ASP A 17 53.82 -18.31 0.94
N ALA A 18 52.55 -17.89 0.93
CA ALA A 18 52.14 -16.49 1.07
C ALA A 18 50.65 -16.42 1.53
N PRO A 19 50.31 -15.75 2.65
CA PRO A 19 48.92 -15.49 2.98
C PRO A 19 48.38 -14.39 2.06
N HIS A 20 47.61 -14.77 1.06
CA HIS A 20 46.81 -13.80 0.31
C HIS A 20 45.67 -13.29 1.21
N PRO A 21 45.45 -11.97 1.31
CA PRO A 21 44.42 -11.40 2.17
C PRO A 21 43.06 -11.96 1.79
N GLN A 22 42.25 -12.32 2.81
CA GLN A 22 40.83 -12.63 2.64
C GLN A 22 40.15 -11.46 1.94
N LEU A 23 40.05 -11.57 0.61
CA LEU A 23 39.16 -10.74 -0.18
C LEU A 23 37.75 -11.23 0.13
N LYS A 24 37.22 -10.71 1.25
CA LYS A 24 35.86 -10.22 1.41
C LYS A 24 34.95 -10.65 0.27
N ILE A 25 34.55 -11.92 0.26
CA ILE A 25 33.32 -12.31 -0.43
C ILE A 25 32.26 -11.80 0.54
N PRO A 26 31.51 -10.72 0.22
CA PRO A 26 30.37 -10.38 1.03
C PRO A 26 29.49 -11.60 0.93
N GLY A 27 29.24 -12.24 2.09
CA GLY A 27 28.23 -13.27 2.21
C GLY A 27 27.05 -12.82 1.40
N GLY A 28 26.68 -13.64 0.42
CA GLY A 28 25.63 -13.33 -0.53
C GLY A 28 24.46 -12.81 0.27
N ARG A 29 24.26 -11.49 0.20
CA ARG A 29 23.01 -10.87 0.57
C ARG A 29 22.07 -11.53 -0.42
N GLY A 30 21.38 -12.57 0.03
CA GLY A 30 20.05 -12.83 -0.45
C GLY A 30 19.32 -11.52 -0.22
N THR A 31 19.42 -10.62 -1.19
CA THR A 31 18.31 -9.76 -1.53
C THR A 31 17.28 -10.79 -1.95
N VAL A 32 16.52 -11.27 -0.96
CA VAL A 32 15.24 -11.87 -1.22
C VAL A 32 14.54 -10.80 -2.04
N ARG A 33 14.58 -11.06 -3.34
CA ARG A 33 13.87 -10.35 -4.37
C ARG A 33 12.41 -10.61 -4.03
N ASP A 34 11.90 -9.87 -3.07
CA ASP A 34 10.48 -9.62 -3.02
C ASP A 34 10.25 -8.55 -4.09
N HIS A 35 10.21 -9.00 -5.34
CA HIS A 35 9.73 -8.20 -6.47
C HIS A 35 8.20 -8.11 -6.38
N SER A 36 7.67 -7.71 -5.23
CA SER A 36 6.48 -6.89 -5.23
C SER A 36 6.95 -5.56 -5.81
N HIS A 37 6.80 -5.36 -7.13
CA HIS A 37 7.15 -4.11 -7.79
C HIS A 37 6.20 -3.01 -7.28
N SER A 38 6.41 -2.52 -6.05
CA SER A 38 5.79 -1.33 -5.55
C SER A 38 6.76 -0.16 -5.73
N VAL A 39 6.29 0.88 -6.41
CA VAL A 39 7.03 2.11 -6.65
C VAL A 39 6.77 3.04 -5.46
N LEU A 40 7.84 3.53 -4.83
CA LEU A 40 7.72 4.55 -3.78
C LEU A 40 7.38 5.89 -4.44
N LEU A 41 6.17 6.39 -4.24
CA LEU A 41 5.74 7.70 -4.74
C LEU A 41 6.14 8.82 -3.78
N HIS A 42 6.01 8.58 -2.48
CA HIS A 42 6.29 9.58 -1.46
C HIS A 42 6.69 8.95 -0.14
N LYS A 43 7.58 9.62 0.60
CA LYS A 43 7.94 9.25 1.96
C LYS A 43 8.34 10.49 2.75
N ASP A 44 7.62 10.72 3.84
CA ASP A 44 7.95 11.68 4.88
C ASP A 44 7.93 10.97 6.26
N ASP A 45 8.08 11.72 7.35
CA ASP A 45 8.10 11.20 8.73
C ASP A 45 6.77 10.51 9.10
N LYS A 46 5.65 11.05 8.58
CA LYS A 46 4.30 10.61 8.95
C LYS A 46 3.58 9.79 7.88
N LEU A 47 3.93 9.96 6.60
CA LEU A 47 3.22 9.34 5.47
C LEU A 47 4.19 8.71 4.49
N THR A 48 3.94 7.46 4.13
CA THR A 48 4.63 6.75 3.05
C THR A 48 3.58 6.30 2.03
N VAL A 49 3.72 6.71 0.77
CA VAL A 49 2.81 6.34 -0.32
C VAL A 49 3.55 5.47 -1.32
N THR A 50 3.04 4.27 -1.55
CA THR A 50 3.58 3.32 -2.53
C THR A 50 2.51 2.95 -3.55
N GLU A 51 2.87 2.95 -4.83
CA GLU A 51 2.03 2.45 -5.91
C GLU A 51 2.38 1.01 -6.21
N ALA A 52 1.41 0.10 -6.20
CA ALA A 52 1.60 -1.25 -6.71
C ALA A 52 1.64 -1.21 -8.26
N ALA A 53 2.59 -1.92 -8.87
CA ALA A 53 2.72 -1.96 -10.33
C ALA A 53 1.37 -2.30 -10.99
N PRO A 54 0.92 -1.48 -11.95
CA PRO A 54 -0.35 -1.73 -12.62
C PRO A 54 -0.27 -3.06 -13.38
N VAL A 55 -1.06 -4.04 -12.94
CA VAL A 55 -1.19 -5.32 -13.62
C VAL A 55 -2.20 -5.17 -14.76
N ASN A 56 -1.68 -5.06 -15.98
CA ASN A 56 -2.39 -5.07 -17.28
C ASN A 56 -3.90 -4.72 -17.23
N GLY A 57 -4.22 -3.42 -17.33
CA GLY A 57 -5.59 -2.91 -17.42
C GLY A 57 -6.29 -2.61 -16.09
N ASN A 58 -5.65 -2.89 -14.95
CA ASN A 58 -6.16 -2.47 -13.64
C ASN A 58 -5.74 -1.03 -13.30
N PRO A 59 -6.58 -0.27 -12.55
CA PRO A 59 -6.22 1.04 -12.05
C PRO A 59 -4.99 0.96 -11.13
N ALA A 60 -4.22 2.04 -11.06
CA ALA A 60 -3.04 2.10 -10.20
C ALA A 60 -3.48 2.01 -8.73
N VAL A 61 -2.96 1.04 -7.98
CA VAL A 61 -3.32 0.87 -6.57
C VAL A 61 -2.29 1.59 -5.72
N LEU A 62 -2.75 2.58 -4.97
CA LEU A 62 -1.92 3.36 -4.05
C LEU A 62 -2.17 2.89 -2.62
N ARG A 63 -1.07 2.61 -1.91
CA ARG A 63 -1.09 2.30 -0.49
C ARG A 63 -0.53 3.48 0.29
N PHE A 64 -1.36 4.06 1.15
CA PHE A 64 -1.03 5.16 2.04
C PHE A 64 -0.75 4.60 3.43
N HIS A 65 0.52 4.50 3.79
CA HIS A 65 0.93 4.05 5.11
C HIS A 65 1.22 5.25 6.00
N TYR A 66 0.45 5.41 7.08
CA TYR A 66 0.53 6.55 7.99
C TYR A 66 0.91 6.10 9.40
N GLN A 67 1.84 6.84 10.02
CA GLN A 67 2.35 6.55 11.34
C GLN A 67 1.54 7.29 12.41
N LEU A 68 0.89 6.53 13.29
CA LEU A 68 0.05 7.05 14.38
C LEU A 68 0.87 7.33 15.64
N SER A 69 1.89 6.50 15.88
CA SER A 69 2.87 6.71 16.95
C SER A 69 4.16 5.96 16.59
N GLU A 70 5.21 6.10 17.40
CA GLU A 70 6.50 5.40 17.21
C GLU A 70 6.37 3.86 17.06
N ARG A 71 5.26 3.28 17.53
CA ARG A 71 5.03 1.82 17.51
C ARG A 71 3.75 1.41 16.76
N ARG A 72 2.95 2.37 16.28
CA ARG A 72 1.68 2.09 15.62
C ARG A 72 1.64 2.79 14.27
N ALA A 73 1.34 2.00 13.24
CA ALA A 73 1.05 2.50 11.92
C ALA A 73 -0.19 1.79 11.38
N ALA A 74 -0.87 2.43 10.45
CA ALA A 74 -2.00 1.88 9.74
C ALA A 74 -1.89 2.27 8.26
N PHE A 75 -2.75 1.71 7.42
CA PHE A 75 -2.71 1.97 6.00
C PHE A 75 -4.10 2.03 5.38
N TRP A 76 -4.17 2.76 4.27
CA TRP A 76 -5.31 2.80 3.37
C TRP A 76 -4.88 2.30 2.01
N ASP A 77 -5.64 1.34 1.46
CA ASP A 77 -5.50 0.91 0.08
C ASP A 77 -6.52 1.67 -0.78
N THR A 78 -6.03 2.30 -1.85
CA THR A 78 -6.87 3.03 -2.79
C THR A 78 -6.56 2.66 -4.23
N ALA A 79 -7.54 2.85 -5.10
CA ALA A 79 -7.34 2.77 -6.54
C ALA A 79 -7.42 4.17 -7.13
N LEU A 80 -6.39 4.58 -7.85
CA LEU A 80 -6.37 5.81 -8.63
C LEU A 80 -6.91 5.54 -10.04
N SER A 81 -7.92 6.29 -10.44
CA SER A 81 -8.52 6.21 -11.77
C SER A 81 -8.85 7.62 -12.27
N ALA A 82 -8.12 8.08 -13.29
CA ALA A 82 -8.22 9.45 -13.81
C ALA A 82 -8.11 10.48 -12.66
N ASP A 83 -9.08 11.38 -12.55
CA ASP A 83 -9.17 12.44 -11.54
C ASP A 83 -9.87 11.99 -10.25
N SER A 84 -9.87 10.69 -9.95
CA SER A 84 -10.62 10.14 -8.82
C SER A 84 -9.84 9.06 -8.08
N LEU A 85 -9.87 9.16 -6.75
CA LEU A 85 -9.31 8.18 -5.84
C LEU A 85 -10.44 7.35 -5.22
N PHE A 86 -10.31 6.02 -5.23
CA PHE A 86 -11.31 5.10 -4.69
C PHE A 86 -10.76 4.38 -3.47
N LEU A 87 -11.35 4.63 -2.31
CA LEU A 87 -10.99 4.11 -1.01
C LEU A 87 -11.97 2.99 -0.59
N GLU A 88 -11.45 1.80 -0.31
CA GLU A 88 -12.25 0.74 0.30
C GLU A 88 -12.30 0.94 1.83
N ILE A 89 -13.49 0.91 2.43
CA ILE A 89 -13.60 0.87 3.89
C ILE A 89 -13.43 -0.58 4.36
N PRO A 90 -12.35 -0.91 5.10
CA PRO A 90 -12.09 -2.28 5.53
C PRO A 90 -13.21 -2.81 6.43
N ALA A 91 -13.44 -4.12 6.37
CA ALA A 91 -14.41 -4.78 7.22
C ALA A 91 -14.02 -4.67 8.70
N GLY A 92 -14.99 -4.32 9.56
CA GLY A 92 -14.78 -4.12 10.99
C GLY A 92 -14.69 -2.63 11.37
N PRO A 93 -14.49 -2.33 12.67
CA PRO A 93 -14.46 -0.97 13.16
C PRO A 93 -13.30 -0.20 12.51
N LEU A 94 -13.55 1.08 12.21
CA LEU A 94 -12.48 1.99 11.78
C LEU A 94 -11.37 1.98 12.82
N VAL A 95 -10.14 1.72 12.39
CA VAL A 95 -8.97 1.65 13.27
C VAL A 95 -8.77 3.02 13.93
N GLU A 96 -8.40 3.05 15.20
CA GLU A 96 -8.00 4.29 15.89
C GLU A 96 -6.94 5.02 15.04
N GLY A 97 -7.10 6.33 14.82
CA GLY A 97 -6.22 7.11 13.95
C GLY A 97 -6.56 7.08 12.45
N SER A 98 -7.62 6.36 12.05
CA SER A 98 -8.16 6.40 10.68
C SER A 98 -8.46 7.81 10.18
N LYS A 99 -8.87 8.72 11.08
CA LYS A 99 -9.15 10.13 10.73
C LYS A 99 -7.89 10.87 10.30
N GLU A 100 -6.81 10.75 11.06
CA GLU A 100 -5.53 11.41 10.75
C GLU A 100 -4.94 10.85 9.46
N GLY A 101 -4.99 9.53 9.28
CA GLY A 101 -4.60 8.88 8.03
C GLY A 101 -5.46 9.32 6.84
N LEU A 102 -6.77 9.51 7.03
CA LEU A 102 -7.66 10.01 6.00
C LEU A 102 -7.35 11.46 5.65
N THR A 103 -7.10 12.33 6.63
CA THR A 103 -6.71 13.73 6.37
C THR A 103 -5.42 13.79 5.56
N ALA A 104 -4.38 13.06 5.96
CA ALA A 104 -3.12 12.99 5.22
C ALA A 104 -3.28 12.44 3.79
N LEU A 105 -4.22 11.50 3.61
CA LEU A 105 -4.58 10.97 2.29
C LEU A 105 -5.28 12.04 1.43
N LEU A 106 -6.23 12.79 1.98
CA LEU A 106 -6.92 13.87 1.26
C LEU A 106 -5.95 14.97 0.84
N GLU A 107 -5.06 15.40 1.74
CA GLU A 107 -4.01 16.39 1.46
C GLU A 107 -3.09 15.89 0.32
N PHE A 108 -2.64 14.64 0.39
CA PHE A 108 -1.82 14.06 -0.68
C PHE A 108 -2.57 13.94 -2.00
N ALA A 109 -3.85 13.59 -1.96
CA ALA A 109 -4.71 13.47 -3.13
C ALA A 109 -4.85 14.83 -3.84
N GLU A 110 -5.03 15.91 -3.09
CA GLU A 110 -5.11 17.28 -3.63
C GLU A 110 -3.75 17.78 -4.15
N GLU A 111 -2.70 17.74 -3.32
CA GLU A 111 -1.44 18.41 -3.62
C GLU A 111 -0.54 17.61 -4.56
N LYS A 112 -0.55 16.28 -4.47
CA LYS A 112 0.39 15.41 -5.19
C LYS A 112 -0.27 14.68 -6.36
N LEU A 113 -1.47 14.15 -6.15
CA LEU A 113 -2.20 13.45 -7.20
C LEU A 113 -3.05 14.40 -8.06
N GLN A 114 -3.37 15.60 -7.55
CA GLN A 114 -4.23 16.58 -8.20
C GLN A 114 -5.57 15.99 -8.66
N VAL A 115 -6.12 15.06 -7.87
CA VAL A 115 -7.44 14.49 -8.15
C VAL A 115 -8.53 15.44 -7.68
N ASN A 116 -9.68 15.40 -8.35
CA ASN A 116 -10.82 16.24 -8.02
C ASN A 116 -11.76 15.59 -7.01
N PHE A 117 -11.82 14.25 -6.99
CA PHE A 117 -12.78 13.51 -6.18
C PHE A 117 -12.13 12.36 -5.42
N VAL A 118 -12.56 12.17 -4.19
CA VAL A 118 -12.22 10.98 -3.39
C VAL A 118 -13.51 10.24 -3.09
N PHE A 119 -13.66 9.06 -3.69
CA PHE A 119 -14.76 8.15 -3.43
C PHE A 119 -14.36 7.18 -2.34
N LEU A 120 -15.26 6.91 -1.41
CA LEU A 120 -15.17 5.76 -0.52
C LEU A 120 -16.31 4.80 -0.80
N TRP A 121 -16.09 3.52 -0.52
CA TRP A 121 -17.12 2.51 -0.70
C TRP A 121 -17.09 1.41 0.36
N PHE A 122 -18.26 0.86 0.64
CA PHE A 122 -18.45 -0.23 1.60
C PHE A 122 -19.69 -1.06 1.25
N HIS A 123 -19.75 -2.30 1.74
CA HIS A 123 -20.87 -3.19 1.48
C HIS A 123 -22.12 -2.79 2.30
N LYS A 124 -23.30 -2.74 1.66
CA LYS A 124 -24.56 -2.31 2.31
C LYS A 124 -25.06 -3.25 3.40
N SER A 125 -24.59 -4.50 3.41
CA SER A 125 -24.94 -5.50 4.43
C SER A 125 -24.20 -5.32 5.75
N ARG A 126 -23.25 -4.38 5.84
CA ARG A 126 -22.53 -4.08 7.08
C ARG A 126 -23.49 -3.61 8.17
N GLU A 127 -23.36 -4.18 9.35
CA GLU A 127 -24.12 -3.78 10.54
C GLU A 127 -23.79 -2.35 10.98
N ASP A 128 -22.53 -1.93 10.80
CA ASP A 128 -21.99 -0.63 11.17
C ASP A 128 -22.13 0.44 10.07
N ARG A 129 -22.90 0.17 9.01
CA ARG A 129 -23.10 1.08 7.86
C ARG A 129 -23.51 2.50 8.25
N PHE A 130 -24.42 2.65 9.22
CA PHE A 130 -24.90 3.96 9.63
C PHE A 130 -23.83 4.75 10.38
N SER A 131 -22.98 4.06 11.13
CA SER A 131 -21.84 4.65 11.82
C SER A 131 -20.81 5.15 10.80
N ILE A 132 -20.50 4.34 9.79
CA ILE A 132 -19.60 4.71 8.69
C ILE A 132 -20.13 5.96 7.99
N ILE A 133 -21.38 5.94 7.50
CA ILE A 133 -22.00 7.07 6.80
C ILE A 133 -21.92 8.33 7.67
N ARG A 134 -22.33 8.23 8.95
CA ARG A 134 -22.29 9.37 9.87
C ARG A 134 -20.87 9.91 10.06
N THR A 135 -19.89 9.04 10.28
CA THR A 135 -18.49 9.44 10.50
C THR A 135 -17.92 10.17 9.28
N PHE A 136 -18.08 9.62 8.08
CA PHE A 136 -17.54 10.26 6.88
C PHE A 136 -18.35 11.49 6.47
N HIS A 137 -19.66 11.50 6.73
CA HIS A 137 -20.49 12.69 6.52
C HIS A 137 -20.04 13.88 7.37
N TYR A 138 -19.65 13.67 8.63
CA TYR A 138 -19.08 14.73 9.46
C TYR A 138 -17.75 15.27 8.94
N ILE A 139 -17.02 14.52 8.12
CA ILE A 139 -15.77 14.96 7.49
C ILE A 139 -16.05 15.76 6.21
N GLY A 140 -17.26 15.66 5.65
CA GLY A 140 -17.67 16.33 4.42
C GLY A 140 -17.96 15.38 3.26
N PHE A 141 -17.99 14.05 3.49
CA PHE A 141 -18.40 13.12 2.44
C PHE A 141 -19.92 13.09 2.26
N GLU A 142 -20.35 13.01 1.01
CA GLU A 142 -21.76 12.96 0.64
C GLU A 142 -22.11 11.62 0.01
N MET A 143 -23.34 11.14 0.25
CA MET A 143 -23.81 9.89 -0.37
C MET A 143 -23.95 10.07 -1.89
N VAL A 144 -23.33 9.19 -2.65
CA VAL A 144 -23.42 9.22 -4.11
C VAL A 144 -24.81 8.77 -4.56
N LYS A 145 -25.43 9.55 -5.44
CA LYS A 145 -26.74 9.23 -6.04
C LYS A 145 -26.63 7.94 -6.88
N PRO A 146 -27.62 7.03 -6.79
CA PRO A 146 -27.64 5.85 -7.64
C PRO A 146 -27.67 6.24 -9.12
N GLY A 147 -26.89 5.55 -9.96
CA GLY A 147 -26.76 5.88 -11.39
C GLY A 147 -25.73 6.95 -11.72
N ASN A 148 -24.91 7.39 -10.75
CA ASN A 148 -23.77 8.26 -11.03
C ASN A 148 -22.75 7.53 -11.93
N PRO A 149 -22.35 8.10 -13.09
CA PRO A 149 -21.46 7.44 -14.05
C PRO A 149 -20.02 7.25 -13.56
N MET A 150 -19.61 7.95 -12.49
CA MET A 150 -18.25 7.86 -11.93
C MET A 150 -18.04 6.66 -11.00
N VAL A 151 -19.12 6.02 -10.55
CA VAL A 151 -19.07 4.82 -9.70
C VAL A 151 -19.66 3.62 -10.42
N PRO A 152 -19.11 2.42 -10.22
CA PRO A 152 -19.66 1.22 -10.84
C PRO A 152 -21.07 0.95 -10.33
N ALA A 153 -21.96 0.50 -11.22
CA ALA A 153 -23.34 0.14 -10.91
C ALA A 153 -23.42 -1.17 -10.09
N ARG A 154 -22.97 -1.10 -8.83
CA ARG A 154 -22.96 -2.20 -7.86
C ARG A 154 -24.02 -1.96 -6.80
N PRO A 155 -25.22 -2.57 -6.93
CA PRO A 155 -26.32 -2.34 -5.99
C PRO A 155 -26.02 -2.84 -4.57
N ASP A 156 -25.08 -3.75 -4.42
CA ASP A 156 -24.52 -4.31 -3.19
C ASP A 156 -23.61 -3.33 -2.42
N LEU A 157 -23.05 -2.33 -3.11
CA LEU A 157 -22.12 -1.35 -2.53
C LEU A 157 -22.78 0.00 -2.34
N ALA A 158 -22.40 0.68 -1.26
CA ALA A 158 -22.67 2.09 -1.03
C ALA A 158 -21.41 2.90 -1.31
N PHE A 159 -21.58 4.05 -1.95
CA PHE A 159 -20.50 4.97 -2.28
C PHE A 159 -20.75 6.33 -1.63
N MET A 160 -19.70 6.95 -1.10
CA MET A 160 -19.71 8.36 -0.70
C MET A 160 -18.59 9.08 -1.43
N VAL A 161 -18.74 10.39 -1.66
CA VAL A 161 -17.78 11.21 -2.41
C VAL A 161 -17.38 12.43 -1.58
N TYR A 162 -16.11 12.81 -1.68
CA TYR A 162 -15.56 14.06 -1.20
C TYR A 162 -14.99 14.83 -2.38
N SER A 163 -15.49 16.03 -2.62
CA SER A 163 -14.96 16.93 -3.65
C SER A 163 -13.81 17.72 -3.07
N LEU A 164 -12.62 17.60 -3.68
CA LEU A 164 -11.45 18.41 -3.33
C LEU A 164 -11.53 19.80 -3.98
N ASP A 165 -12.25 19.92 -5.10
CA ASP A 165 -12.53 21.22 -5.71
C ASP A 165 -13.57 21.97 -4.87
N ASN A 166 -13.22 23.16 -4.38
CA ASN A 166 -14.02 23.99 -3.47
C ASN A 166 -15.32 24.56 -4.09
N SER A 167 -15.87 23.98 -5.15
CA SER A 167 -17.24 24.27 -5.56
C SER A 167 -18.21 23.33 -4.84
N SER A 168 -18.59 23.72 -3.61
CA SER A 168 -19.87 23.33 -3.02
C SER A 168 -20.96 23.62 -4.05
N SER A 169 -21.45 22.60 -4.77
CA SER A 169 -22.65 22.74 -5.60
C SER A 169 -23.85 22.85 -4.67
N ASP A 170 -24.26 24.11 -4.50
CA ASP A 170 -25.60 24.63 -4.30
C ASP A 170 -26.62 23.78 -3.54
N GLU A 171 -27.04 24.37 -2.41
CA GLU A 171 -28.38 24.23 -1.85
C GLU A 171 -29.44 24.37 -2.95
N GLU A 172 -30.34 23.40 -3.08
CA GLU A 172 -31.75 23.63 -3.46
C GLU A 172 -32.68 22.62 -2.78
#